data_AF-A0AAI9ZT15-F1
#
_entry.id   AF-A0AAI9ZT15-F1
#
_cell.length_a   1.000
_cell.length_b   1.000
_cell.length_c   1.000
_cell.angle_alpha   90.00
_cell.angle_beta   90.00
_cell.angle_gamma   90.00
#
_symmetry.space_group_name_H-M   'P 1'
#
loop_
_entity.id
_entity.type
_entity.pdbx_description
1 polymer ?
#
loop_
_entity_poly.entity_id
_entity_poly.type
_entity_poly.pdbx_seq_one_letter_code
_entity_poly.pdbx_strand_id
1 'polypeptide(L)'
;MYSPPEEIEAALKAYRSRISERNRRFVEVYSMSPEEGDLEDDEDISDLRLEAMHPIFDVSLSSFVSTPREILTRWDELCVVYDLQGTSPAGRNPSEEDVALNEAWVSLLEEYLKKRCKEDVRETLRFPEEFCDLARYVDNLAGPGLTEVKSRYQAGFLVGRYSDSPALAEQGAAEMVKTPEWFSEYIDCRWECAAGWDAGCGISPSFYVVYCRRRIYNVPQLFGTVLPRNAMPGYPE
;
A
#
# COMPACT_ATOMS: atom_id res chain seq x y z
N MET A 1 -3.86 -23.14 3.05
CA MET A 1 -3.32 -23.30 4.41
C MET A 1 -3.35 -21.91 5.01
N TYR A 2 -4.23 -21.68 5.97
CA TYR A 2 -4.42 -20.37 6.59
C TYR A 2 -3.23 -20.08 7.50
N SER A 3 -2.73 -18.84 7.48
CA SER A 3 -1.68 -18.42 8.42
C SER A 3 -2.35 -18.15 9.77
N PRO A 4 -1.91 -18.77 10.88
CA PRO A 4 -2.48 -18.48 12.19
C PRO A 4 -2.22 -17.01 12.59
N PRO A 5 -3.05 -16.42 13.47
CA PRO A 5 -2.89 -15.03 13.89
C PRO A 5 -1.49 -14.68 14.42
N GLU A 6 -0.84 -15.61 15.12
CA GLU A 6 0.53 -15.46 15.63
C GLU A 6 1.56 -15.30 14.50
N GLU A 7 1.37 -16.01 13.37
CA GLU A 7 2.23 -15.87 12.20
C GLU A 7 2.00 -14.52 11.49
N ILE A 8 0.75 -14.04 11.44
CA ILE A 8 0.41 -12.72 10.89
C ILE A 8 1.08 -11.62 11.72
N GLU A 9 0.97 -11.69 13.05
CA GLU A 9 1.59 -10.72 13.95
C GLU A 9 3.13 -10.73 13.84
N ALA A 10 3.74 -11.93 13.81
CA ALA A 10 5.18 -12.07 13.62
C ALA A 10 5.63 -11.52 12.26
N ALA A 11 4.88 -11.78 11.19
CA ALA A 11 5.15 -11.26 9.85
C ALA A 11 5.03 -9.74 9.81
N LEU A 12 4.02 -9.15 10.45
CA LEU A 12 3.85 -7.70 10.58
C LEU A 12 5.00 -7.06 11.33
N LYS A 13 5.46 -7.67 12.44
CA LYS A 13 6.62 -7.18 13.19
C LYS A 13 7.89 -7.18 12.33
N ALA A 14 8.14 -8.28 11.62
CA ALA A 14 9.28 -8.38 10.70
C ALA A 14 9.18 -7.37 9.54
N TYR A 15 7.96 -7.18 9.00
CA TYR A 15 7.68 -6.20 7.95
C TYR A 15 7.98 -4.77 8.42
N ARG A 16 7.38 -4.35 9.55
CA ARG A 16 7.57 -3.02 10.14
C ARG A 16 9.04 -2.72 10.39
N SER A 17 9.78 -3.69 10.96
CA SER A 17 11.21 -3.57 11.19
C SER A 17 11.98 -3.37 9.89
N ARG A 18 11.71 -4.17 8.85
CA ARG A 18 12.38 -4.08 7.56
C ARG A 18 12.08 -2.77 6.83
N ILE A 19 10.84 -2.31 6.83
CA ILE A 19 10.44 -1.05 6.18
C ILE A 19 11.03 0.14 6.93
N SER A 20 10.93 0.15 8.25
CA SER A 20 11.53 1.19 9.11
C SER A 20 13.04 1.28 8.90
N GLU A 21 13.76 0.16 8.90
CA GLU A 21 15.21 0.16 8.66
C GLU A 21 15.56 0.67 7.26
N ARG A 22 14.81 0.25 6.23
CA ARG A 22 15.04 0.72 4.86
C ARG A 22 14.81 2.22 4.72
N ASN A 23 13.74 2.73 5.31
CA ASN A 23 13.41 4.16 5.30
C ASN A 23 14.44 4.96 6.12
N ARG A 24 14.90 4.42 7.25
CA ARG A 24 15.97 5.02 8.07
C ARG A 24 17.25 5.20 7.27
N ARG A 25 17.72 4.14 6.60
CA ARG A 25 18.92 4.18 5.75
C ARG A 25 18.80 5.18 4.61
N PHE A 26 17.60 5.36 4.06
CA PHE A 26 17.38 6.39 3.03
C PHE A 26 17.57 7.78 3.64
N VAL A 27 16.99 8.05 4.80
CA VAL A 27 17.10 9.34 5.50
C VAL A 27 18.52 9.61 5.99
N GLU A 28 19.25 8.59 6.43
CA GLU A 28 20.67 8.69 6.83
C GLU A 28 21.53 9.33 5.73
N VAL A 29 21.27 9.05 4.45
CA VAL A 29 21.99 9.66 3.33
C VAL A 29 21.77 11.18 3.25
N TYR A 30 20.58 11.67 3.63
CA TYR A 30 20.26 13.10 3.64
C TYR A 30 20.69 13.79 4.94
N SER A 31 20.71 13.06 6.05
CA SER A 31 21.16 13.57 7.35
C SER A 31 22.70 13.66 7.47
N MET A 32 23.44 12.87 6.68
CA MET A 32 24.91 12.88 6.65
C MET A 32 25.44 13.77 5.51
N SER A 33 25.44 15.08 5.73
CA SER A 33 26.24 16.01 4.91
C SER A 33 27.64 16.17 5.54
N PRO A 34 28.73 16.29 4.74
CA PRO A 34 30.09 16.34 5.28
C PRO A 34 30.28 17.55 6.19
N GLU A 35 30.96 17.34 7.32
CA GLU A 35 31.53 18.43 8.12
C GLU A 35 32.67 19.06 7.30
N GLU A 36 32.36 20.08 6.52
CA GLU A 36 33.39 20.91 5.89
C GLU A 36 33.31 22.35 6.38
N GLY A 37 34.20 22.64 7.32
CA GLY A 37 34.70 23.98 7.63
C GLY A 37 34.02 24.64 8.81
N ASP A 38 34.81 25.21 9.71
CA ASP A 38 34.44 26.24 10.69
C ASP A 38 33.68 27.38 9.99
N LEU A 39 32.38 27.21 9.80
CA LEU A 39 31.46 28.30 9.51
C LEU A 39 30.77 28.60 10.84
N GLU A 40 31.16 29.75 11.40
CA GLU A 40 30.68 30.29 12.67
C GLU A 40 29.15 30.46 12.63
N ASP A 41 28.45 29.92 13.63
CA ASP A 41 27.02 30.12 13.93
C ASP A 41 26.05 30.02 12.73
N ASP A 42 25.78 28.79 12.32
CA ASP A 42 24.98 28.44 11.15
C ASP A 42 23.55 27.96 11.52
N GLU A 43 22.84 28.70 12.40
CA GLU A 43 21.40 28.47 12.64
C GLU A 43 20.63 28.49 11.30
N ASP A 44 20.95 29.45 10.42
CA ASP A 44 20.39 29.56 9.07
C ASP A 44 20.64 28.30 8.22
N ILE A 45 21.81 27.65 8.34
CA ILE A 45 22.10 26.42 7.56
C ILE A 45 21.36 25.22 8.17
N SER A 46 21.22 25.16 9.49
CA SER A 46 20.46 24.09 10.14
C SER A 46 18.98 24.16 9.77
N ASP A 47 18.43 25.37 9.73
CA ASP A 47 17.06 25.65 9.29
C ASP A 47 16.89 25.30 7.80
N LEU A 48 17.78 25.76 6.92
CA LEU A 48 17.73 25.42 5.48
C LEU A 48 17.86 23.91 5.23
N ARG A 49 18.68 23.20 6.02
CA ARG A 49 18.80 21.74 5.93
C ARG A 49 17.53 21.04 6.42
N LEU A 50 16.88 21.57 7.45
CA LEU A 50 15.61 21.04 7.92
C LEU A 50 14.49 21.30 6.91
N GLU A 51 14.46 22.48 6.29
CA GLU A 51 13.56 22.82 5.20
C GLU A 51 13.75 21.90 4.00
N ALA A 52 14.99 21.53 3.67
CA ALA A 52 15.28 20.55 2.61
C ALA A 52 14.72 19.14 2.91
N MET A 53 14.36 18.85 4.16
CA MET A 53 13.72 17.60 4.59
C MET A 53 12.17 17.70 4.62
N HIS A 54 11.58 18.89 4.46
CA HIS A 54 10.12 19.03 4.37
C HIS A 54 9.49 18.24 3.22
N PRO A 55 10.11 18.07 2.03
CA PRO A 55 9.60 17.14 1.02
C PRO A 55 9.55 15.67 1.48
N ILE A 56 10.27 15.31 2.55
CA ILE A 56 10.34 13.94 3.06
C ILE A 56 9.35 13.73 4.21
N PHE A 57 9.15 14.74 5.06
CA PHE A 57 8.38 14.65 6.30
C PHE A 57 7.23 15.65 6.42
N ASP A 58 7.13 16.68 5.58
CA ASP A 58 6.30 17.88 5.75
C ASP A 58 6.85 18.95 6.72
N VAL A 59 6.18 20.11 6.75
CA VAL A 59 6.56 21.29 7.56
C VAL A 59 6.38 21.08 9.07
N SER A 60 5.65 20.05 9.47
CA SER A 60 5.44 19.71 10.88
C SER A 60 6.69 19.07 11.50
N LEU A 61 7.66 18.64 10.67
CA LEU A 61 8.93 18.06 11.14
C LEU A 61 9.61 18.96 12.17
N SER A 62 9.57 20.28 11.98
CA SER A 62 10.16 21.27 12.88
C SER A 62 9.50 21.34 14.27
N SER A 63 8.34 20.71 14.45
CA SER A 63 7.73 20.52 15.78
C SER A 63 8.35 19.34 16.56
N PHE A 64 9.07 18.46 15.86
CA PHE A 64 9.70 17.26 16.41
C PHE A 64 11.21 17.34 16.46
N VAL A 65 11.87 18.11 15.61
CA VAL A 65 13.33 18.22 15.60
C VAL A 65 13.74 19.66 15.37
N SER A 66 14.80 20.07 16.05
CA SER A 66 15.43 21.38 15.85
C SER A 66 16.64 21.30 14.92
N THR A 67 17.19 20.10 14.71
CA THR A 67 18.33 19.89 13.80
C THR A 67 18.16 18.61 12.97
N PRO A 68 18.73 18.53 11.76
CA PRO A 68 18.69 17.31 10.94
C PRO A 68 19.28 16.07 11.63
N ARG A 69 20.22 16.25 12.57
CA ARG A 69 20.86 15.16 13.33
C ARG A 69 19.86 14.47 14.28
N GLU A 70 18.86 15.20 14.76
CA GLU A 70 17.84 14.66 15.67
C GLU A 70 16.84 13.73 14.98
N ILE A 71 16.74 13.78 13.66
CA ILE A 71 15.81 12.92 12.89
C ILE A 71 16.10 11.43 13.17
N LEU A 72 17.38 11.05 13.22
CA LEU A 72 17.79 9.66 13.44
C LEU A 72 17.71 9.22 14.90
N THR A 73 17.79 10.17 15.84
CA THR A 73 17.66 9.90 17.28
C THR A 73 16.20 9.83 17.72
N ARG A 74 15.30 10.56 17.05
CA ARG A 74 13.83 10.51 17.25
C ARG A 74 13.11 9.60 16.26
N TRP A 75 13.83 8.67 15.63
CA TRP A 75 13.29 7.83 14.55
C TRP A 75 12.02 7.06 14.93
N ASP A 76 11.95 6.49 16.13
CA ASP A 76 10.79 5.69 16.56
C ASP A 76 9.53 6.54 16.71
N GLU A 77 9.67 7.79 17.18
CA GLU A 77 8.57 8.74 17.27
C GLU A 77 8.11 9.17 15.87
N LEU A 78 9.06 9.49 14.99
CA LEU A 78 8.77 9.84 13.60
C LEU A 78 8.15 8.66 12.83
N CYS A 79 8.49 7.42 13.17
CA CYS A 79 7.84 6.23 12.61
C CYS A 79 6.34 6.21 12.90
N VAL A 80 5.92 6.66 14.09
CA VAL A 80 4.51 6.72 14.48
C VAL A 80 3.80 7.86 13.74
N VAL A 81 4.39 9.05 13.75
CA VAL A 81 3.78 10.26 13.16
C VAL A 81 3.66 10.15 11.65
N TYR A 82 4.70 9.64 11.00
CA TYR A 82 4.82 9.61 9.54
C TYR A 82 4.65 8.22 8.93
N ASP A 83 4.27 7.22 9.72
CA ASP A 83 4.07 5.83 9.29
C ASP A 83 5.32 5.24 8.57
N LEU A 84 6.52 5.55 9.06
CA LEU A 84 7.77 5.15 8.37
C LEU A 84 8.04 3.64 8.41
N GLN A 85 7.16 2.87 9.04
CA GLN A 85 7.19 1.41 9.10
C GLN A 85 6.19 0.73 8.15
N GLY A 86 5.41 1.51 7.39
CA GLY A 86 4.55 0.98 6.32
C GLY A 86 3.25 0.33 6.80
N THR A 87 2.76 0.72 7.98
CA THR A 87 1.48 0.26 8.52
C THR A 87 0.79 1.36 9.33
N SER A 88 -0.48 1.65 9.05
CA SER A 88 -1.34 2.39 9.98
C SER A 88 -2.16 1.44 10.88
N PRO A 89 -2.41 1.79 12.15
CA PRO A 89 -1.71 2.83 12.90
C PRO A 89 -0.26 2.40 13.15
N ALA A 90 0.67 3.34 13.06
CA ALA A 90 2.08 3.03 13.24
C ALA A 90 2.42 2.90 14.73
N GLY A 91 3.26 1.90 15.05
CA GLY A 91 3.83 1.67 16.37
C GLY A 91 2.87 1.35 17.52
N ARG A 92 1.57 1.20 17.29
CA ARG A 92 0.58 0.85 18.33
C ARG A 92 -0.30 -0.32 17.93
N ASN A 93 -0.80 -1.04 18.94
CA ASN A 93 -1.88 -1.99 18.74
C ASN A 93 -3.18 -1.20 18.47
N PRO A 94 -3.98 -1.62 17.48
CA PRO A 94 -5.31 -1.05 17.25
C PRO A 94 -6.17 -1.11 18.52
N SER A 95 -6.97 -0.07 18.75
CA SER A 95 -7.99 -0.07 19.80
C SER A 95 -9.16 -0.98 19.41
N GLU A 96 -10.03 -1.34 20.38
CA GLU A 96 -11.26 -2.08 20.07
C GLU A 96 -12.15 -1.33 19.07
N GLU A 97 -12.16 0.00 19.13
CA GLU A 97 -12.88 0.86 18.18
C GLU A 97 -12.28 0.76 16.77
N ASP A 98 -10.94 0.83 16.64
CA ASP A 98 -10.24 0.66 15.36
C ASP A 98 -10.57 -0.71 14.74
N VAL A 99 -10.55 -1.77 15.54
CA VAL A 99 -10.89 -3.14 15.11
C VAL A 99 -12.33 -3.21 14.62
N ALA A 100 -13.29 -2.67 15.37
CA ALA A 100 -14.70 -2.69 14.99
C ALA A 100 -14.96 -1.93 13.68
N LEU A 101 -14.26 -0.80 13.47
CA LEU A 101 -14.38 -0.01 12.26
C LEU A 101 -13.77 -0.73 11.05
N ASN A 102 -12.66 -1.45 11.24
CA ASN A 102 -12.04 -2.28 10.21
C ASN A 102 -12.90 -3.50 9.85
N GLU A 103 -13.53 -4.15 10.84
CA GLU A 103 -14.47 -5.25 10.59
C GLU A 103 -15.73 -4.77 9.83
N ALA A 104 -16.23 -3.57 10.16
CA ALA A 104 -17.33 -2.96 9.41
C ALA A 104 -16.93 -2.63 7.96
N TRP A 105 -15.71 -2.13 7.75
CA TRP A 105 -15.17 -1.86 6.42
C TRP A 105 -15.04 -3.12 5.57
N VAL A 106 -14.50 -4.20 6.14
CA VAL A 106 -14.40 -5.51 5.48
C VAL A 106 -15.78 -6.05 5.11
N SER A 107 -16.75 -5.93 6.02
CA SER A 107 -18.13 -6.34 5.77
C SER A 107 -18.75 -5.58 4.60
N LEU A 108 -18.52 -4.27 4.53
CA LEU A 108 -18.97 -3.42 3.43
C LEU A 108 -18.32 -3.83 2.10
N LEU A 109 -17.02 -4.10 2.08
CA LEU A 109 -16.35 -4.61 0.88
C LEU A 109 -16.92 -5.95 0.43
N GLU A 110 -17.22 -6.88 1.35
CA GLU A 110 -17.88 -8.15 1.02
C GLU A 110 -19.25 -7.93 0.37
N GLU A 111 -20.06 -7.03 0.89
CA GLU A 111 -21.35 -6.70 0.29
C GLU A 111 -21.19 -6.20 -1.15
N TYR A 112 -20.25 -5.28 -1.38
CA TYR A 112 -20.00 -4.74 -2.71
C TYR A 112 -19.44 -5.80 -3.66
N LEU A 113 -18.59 -6.71 -3.17
CA LEU A 113 -18.13 -7.86 -3.94
C LEU A 113 -19.31 -8.73 -4.38
N LYS A 114 -20.24 -9.07 -3.48
CA LYS A 114 -21.44 -9.85 -3.82
C LYS A 114 -22.39 -9.11 -4.79
N LYS A 115 -22.51 -7.79 -4.65
CA LYS A 115 -23.31 -6.94 -5.55
C LYS A 115 -22.74 -6.92 -6.98
N ARG A 116 -21.41 -6.99 -7.13
CA ARG A 116 -20.71 -6.82 -8.41
C ARG A 116 -20.11 -8.10 -8.99
N CYS A 117 -20.14 -9.22 -8.27
CA CYS A 117 -19.60 -10.48 -8.75
C CYS A 117 -20.48 -11.13 -9.81
N LYS A 118 -19.95 -12.18 -10.45
CA LYS A 118 -20.76 -13.09 -11.26
C LYS A 118 -21.82 -13.78 -10.43
N GLU A 119 -22.98 -14.00 -11.06
CA GLU A 119 -24.15 -14.61 -10.41
C GLU A 119 -23.85 -15.99 -9.82
N ASP A 120 -23.07 -16.80 -10.53
CA ASP A 120 -22.77 -18.20 -10.17
C ASP A 120 -21.89 -18.34 -8.92
N VAL A 121 -21.23 -17.26 -8.48
CA VAL A 121 -20.39 -17.26 -7.27
C VAL A 121 -20.95 -16.40 -6.14
N ARG A 122 -22.06 -15.67 -6.33
CA ARG A 122 -22.55 -14.68 -5.35
C ARG A 122 -22.77 -15.26 -3.96
N GLU A 123 -23.42 -16.41 -3.88
CA GLU A 123 -23.78 -17.03 -2.59
C GLU A 123 -22.57 -17.61 -1.85
N THR A 124 -21.56 -18.05 -2.60
CA THR A 124 -20.35 -18.70 -2.07
C THR A 124 -19.20 -17.73 -1.83
N LEU A 125 -19.25 -16.53 -2.42
CA LEU A 125 -18.22 -15.52 -2.26
C LEU A 125 -18.19 -15.01 -0.82
N ARG A 126 -16.99 -15.03 -0.23
CA ARG A 126 -16.67 -14.49 1.09
C ARG A 126 -15.37 -13.72 0.98
N PHE A 127 -15.25 -12.63 1.72
CA PHE A 127 -13.98 -11.92 1.85
C PHE A 127 -12.94 -12.85 2.47
N PRO A 128 -11.66 -12.82 2.06
CA PRO A 128 -10.72 -13.82 2.51
C PRO A 128 -10.37 -13.57 3.97
N GLU A 129 -10.43 -14.64 4.77
CA GLU A 129 -10.25 -14.61 6.23
C GLU A 129 -8.90 -14.01 6.63
N GLU A 130 -7.85 -14.24 5.84
CA GLU A 130 -6.51 -13.69 6.11
C GLU A 130 -6.48 -12.16 6.06
N PHE A 131 -7.32 -11.54 5.22
CA PHE A 131 -7.45 -10.08 5.20
C PHE A 131 -8.32 -9.58 6.36
N CYS A 132 -9.31 -10.36 6.79
CA CYS A 132 -10.08 -10.04 8.01
C CYS A 132 -9.16 -10.03 9.23
N ASP A 133 -8.32 -11.05 9.38
CA ASP A 133 -7.36 -11.14 10.47
C ASP A 133 -6.31 -10.04 10.39
N LEU A 134 -5.75 -9.77 9.20
CA LEU A 134 -4.82 -8.66 8.99
C LEU A 134 -5.42 -7.30 9.39
N ALA A 135 -6.69 -7.05 9.06
CA ALA A 135 -7.40 -5.81 9.36
C ALA A 135 -7.58 -5.55 10.87
N ARG A 136 -7.43 -6.58 11.72
CA ARG A 136 -7.42 -6.43 13.19
C ARG A 136 -6.11 -5.84 13.72
N TYR A 137 -5.04 -5.90 12.94
CA TYR A 137 -3.71 -5.43 13.33
C TYR A 137 -3.28 -4.14 12.63
N VAL A 138 -3.80 -3.89 11.43
CA VAL A 138 -3.47 -2.73 10.61
C VAL A 138 -4.69 -2.24 9.82
N ASP A 139 -4.80 -0.94 9.65
CA ASP A 139 -5.73 -0.33 8.70
C ASP A 139 -5.16 -0.47 7.29
N ASN A 140 -3.88 -0.14 7.10
CA ASN A 140 -3.24 -0.18 5.79
C ASN A 140 -1.87 -0.85 5.86
N LEU A 141 -1.44 -1.36 4.71
CA LEU A 141 -0.13 -1.97 4.52
C LEU A 141 0.53 -1.34 3.29
N ALA A 142 1.67 -0.71 3.49
CA ALA A 142 2.34 0.05 2.46
C ALA A 142 3.86 -0.21 2.48
N GLY A 143 4.46 -0.28 1.28
CA GLY A 143 5.87 -0.58 1.08
C GLY A 143 6.82 0.53 1.55
N PRO A 144 8.09 0.52 1.14
CA PRO A 144 9.01 1.60 1.49
C PRO A 144 8.60 2.92 0.80
N GLY A 145 8.77 4.04 1.51
CA GLY A 145 8.35 5.38 1.08
C GLY A 145 8.29 6.38 2.25
N LEU A 146 8.48 7.68 1.97
CA LEU A 146 8.50 8.79 2.94
C LEU A 146 7.46 9.87 2.56
N THR A 147 6.74 10.50 3.47
CA THR A 147 5.47 11.26 3.23
C THR A 147 5.17 11.75 1.80
N GLU A 148 5.84 12.78 1.25
CA GLU A 148 5.54 13.28 -0.11
C GLU A 148 5.86 12.20 -1.18
N VAL A 149 6.94 11.45 -0.96
CA VAL A 149 7.40 10.31 -1.74
C VAL A 149 6.50 9.07 -1.52
N LYS A 150 5.75 8.98 -0.41
CA LYS A 150 4.86 7.84 -0.12
C LYS A 150 3.76 7.80 -1.15
N SER A 151 3.09 8.93 -1.35
CA SER A 151 2.00 9.03 -2.33
C SER A 151 2.46 8.74 -3.77
N ARG A 152 3.69 9.13 -4.13
CA ARG A 152 4.20 9.01 -5.50
C ARG A 152 4.93 7.71 -5.79
N TYR A 153 5.55 7.08 -4.78
CA TYR A 153 6.49 5.97 -4.98
C TYR A 153 6.26 4.73 -4.11
N GLN A 154 5.36 4.80 -3.12
CA GLN A 154 5.06 3.66 -2.25
C GLN A 154 4.03 2.74 -2.92
N ALA A 155 4.30 1.45 -2.86
CA ALA A 155 3.30 0.44 -3.17
C ALA A 155 2.37 0.25 -1.97
N GLY A 156 1.09 0.56 -2.09
CA GLY A 156 0.04 0.12 -1.18
C GLY A 156 -0.35 -1.32 -1.51
N PHE A 157 -0.34 -2.20 -0.51
CA PHE A 157 -0.75 -3.60 -0.63
C PHE A 157 -2.08 -3.88 0.06
N LEU A 158 -2.47 -3.02 1.00
CA LEU A 158 -3.79 -2.96 1.60
C LEU A 158 -4.15 -1.49 1.82
N VAL A 159 -5.13 -0.98 1.08
CA VAL A 159 -5.75 0.31 1.36
C VAL A 159 -6.82 0.09 2.41
N GLY A 160 -6.61 0.72 3.56
CA GLY A 160 -7.51 0.63 4.69
C GLY A 160 -8.83 1.35 4.45
N ARG A 161 -9.55 1.49 5.56
CA ARG A 161 -10.81 2.22 5.60
C ARG A 161 -10.65 3.62 5.00
N TYR A 162 -11.54 3.94 4.04
CA TYR A 162 -11.51 5.22 3.33
C TYR A 162 -11.90 6.41 4.22
N SER A 163 -12.85 6.20 5.13
CA SER A 163 -13.31 7.20 6.10
C SER A 163 -14.12 6.57 7.22
N ASP A 164 -14.13 7.24 8.36
CA ASP A 164 -15.03 7.00 9.50
C ASP A 164 -16.47 7.45 9.20
N SER A 165 -16.67 8.29 8.18
CA SER A 165 -17.98 8.69 7.70
C SER A 165 -18.63 7.56 6.88
N PRO A 166 -19.83 7.08 7.23
CA PRO A 166 -20.50 6.01 6.49
C PRO A 166 -20.69 6.29 5.00
N ALA A 167 -21.06 7.53 4.65
CA ALA A 167 -21.29 7.91 3.25
C ALA A 167 -19.99 7.86 2.41
N LEU A 168 -18.87 8.29 2.99
CA LEU A 168 -17.57 8.23 2.33
C LEU A 168 -17.01 6.81 2.29
N ALA A 169 -17.30 5.98 3.30
CA ALA A 169 -16.99 4.56 3.28
C ALA A 169 -17.75 3.85 2.13
N GLU A 170 -19.06 4.08 1.99
CA GLU A 170 -19.82 3.51 0.88
C GLU A 170 -19.27 3.91 -0.49
N GLN A 171 -18.91 5.19 -0.65
CA GLN A 171 -18.25 5.66 -1.87
C GLN A 171 -16.92 4.94 -2.10
N GLY A 172 -16.06 4.83 -1.09
CA GLY A 172 -14.77 4.14 -1.20
C GLY A 172 -14.94 2.67 -1.59
N ALA A 173 -15.88 1.95 -0.98
CA ALA A 173 -16.17 0.55 -1.32
C ALA A 173 -16.68 0.40 -2.77
N ALA A 174 -17.54 1.32 -3.19
CA ALA A 174 -18.01 1.41 -4.56
C ALA A 174 -16.91 1.73 -5.57
N GLU A 175 -15.86 2.46 -5.18
CA GLU A 175 -14.73 2.77 -6.05
C GLU A 175 -13.72 1.61 -6.09
N MET A 176 -13.45 0.95 -4.96
CA MET A 176 -12.45 -0.11 -4.84
C MET A 176 -12.88 -1.43 -5.48
N VAL A 177 -14.13 -1.85 -5.30
CA VAL A 177 -14.60 -3.13 -5.84
C VAL A 177 -14.85 -3.01 -7.34
N LYS A 178 -14.20 -3.83 -8.16
CA LYS A 178 -14.35 -3.78 -9.63
C LYS A 178 -15.24 -4.91 -10.14
N THR A 179 -15.92 -4.68 -11.25
CA THR A 179 -16.75 -5.71 -11.90
C THR A 179 -15.87 -6.71 -12.66
N PRO A 180 -16.36 -7.94 -12.92
CA PRO A 180 -15.69 -8.90 -13.79
C PRO A 180 -15.35 -8.36 -15.19
N GLU A 181 -16.22 -7.52 -15.74
CA GLU A 181 -16.05 -6.88 -17.05
C GLU A 181 -14.89 -5.90 -17.02
N TRP A 182 -14.80 -5.09 -15.96
CA TRP A 182 -13.68 -4.18 -15.74
C TRP A 182 -12.36 -4.97 -15.70
N PHE A 183 -12.29 -6.08 -14.96
CA PHE A 183 -11.08 -6.90 -14.97
C PHE A 183 -10.75 -7.50 -16.34
N SER A 184 -11.77 -7.86 -17.12
CA SER A 184 -11.56 -8.44 -18.45
C SER A 184 -11.09 -7.42 -19.49
N GLU A 185 -11.42 -6.14 -19.31
CA GLU A 185 -11.03 -5.04 -20.18
C GLU A 185 -9.64 -4.47 -19.82
N TYR A 186 -9.37 -4.31 -18.52
CA TYR A 186 -8.18 -3.59 -18.03
C TYR A 186 -7.06 -4.50 -17.53
N ILE A 187 -7.33 -5.78 -17.24
CA ILE A 187 -6.32 -6.73 -16.80
C ILE A 187 -6.25 -7.90 -17.79
N ASP A 188 -5.21 -7.91 -18.63
CA ASP A 188 -4.88 -9.07 -19.46
C ASP A 188 -4.41 -10.23 -18.57
N CYS A 189 -5.37 -11.02 -18.11
CA CYS A 189 -5.11 -12.21 -17.33
C CYS A 189 -5.58 -13.45 -18.08
N ARG A 190 -4.79 -14.53 -17.99
CA ARG A 190 -5.17 -15.89 -18.45
C ARG A 190 -6.32 -16.50 -17.62
N TRP A 191 -6.95 -15.69 -16.79
CA TRP A 191 -7.92 -16.06 -15.78
C TRP A 191 -9.25 -15.42 -16.10
N GLU A 192 -10.31 -16.06 -15.66
CA GLU A 192 -11.66 -15.52 -15.69
C GLU A 192 -11.95 -14.99 -14.29
N CYS A 193 -11.98 -13.67 -14.14
CA CYS A 193 -12.32 -13.03 -12.88
C CYS A 193 -13.83 -13.13 -12.64
N ALA A 194 -14.20 -13.50 -11.43
CA ALA A 194 -15.58 -13.57 -10.96
C ALA A 194 -15.92 -12.42 -9.99
N ALA A 195 -14.90 -11.85 -9.34
CA ALA A 195 -14.97 -10.66 -8.50
C ALA A 195 -13.56 -10.17 -8.16
N GLY A 196 -13.44 -8.98 -7.60
CA GLY A 196 -12.19 -8.50 -7.04
C GLY A 196 -12.26 -7.04 -6.63
N TRP A 197 -11.19 -6.57 -5.99
CA TRP A 197 -11.07 -5.19 -5.54
C TRP A 197 -9.65 -4.67 -5.72
N ASP A 198 -9.54 -3.35 -5.76
CA ASP A 198 -8.29 -2.64 -5.69
C ASP A 198 -7.73 -2.73 -4.26
N ALA A 199 -6.62 -3.42 -4.09
CA ALA A 199 -5.95 -3.59 -2.80
C ALA A 199 -4.93 -2.47 -2.53
N GLY A 200 -4.57 -1.69 -3.55
CA GLY A 200 -3.68 -0.55 -3.45
C GLY A 200 -2.93 -0.25 -4.73
N CYS A 201 -2.10 0.77 -4.71
CA CYS A 201 -1.43 1.29 -5.89
C CYS A 201 0.05 1.55 -5.65
N GLY A 202 0.84 1.55 -6.72
CA GLY A 202 2.21 2.06 -6.73
C GLY A 202 2.48 2.86 -8.00
N ILE A 203 3.74 3.22 -8.24
CA ILE A 203 4.19 4.07 -9.38
C ILE A 203 3.68 3.60 -10.74
N SER A 204 3.58 2.29 -10.92
CA SER A 204 3.32 1.69 -12.22
C SER A 204 2.39 0.47 -12.18
N PRO A 205 2.31 -0.34 -11.09
CA PRO A 205 1.22 -1.30 -10.95
C PRO A 205 0.20 -0.86 -9.89
N SER A 206 -1.08 -0.98 -10.25
CA SER A 206 -2.13 -1.18 -9.26
C SER A 206 -2.13 -2.64 -8.83
N PHE A 207 -2.44 -2.88 -7.56
CA PHE A 207 -2.52 -4.18 -6.93
C PHE A 207 -3.99 -4.56 -6.76
N TYR A 208 -4.36 -5.74 -7.25
CA TYR A 208 -5.73 -6.23 -7.16
C TYR A 208 -5.75 -7.59 -6.49
N VAL A 209 -6.78 -7.84 -5.70
CA VAL A 209 -7.12 -9.19 -5.26
C VAL A 209 -8.35 -9.64 -6.03
N VAL A 210 -8.24 -10.79 -6.68
CA VAL A 210 -9.26 -11.29 -7.60
C VAL A 210 -9.64 -12.74 -7.28
N TYR A 211 -10.95 -12.99 -7.27
CA TYR A 211 -11.50 -14.33 -7.32
C TYR A 211 -11.52 -14.75 -8.77
N CYS A 212 -10.74 -15.75 -9.14
CA CYS A 212 -10.63 -16.15 -10.53
C CYS A 212 -10.49 -17.66 -10.70
N ARG A 213 -10.87 -18.14 -11.89
CA ARG A 213 -10.62 -19.51 -12.34
C ARG A 213 -9.84 -19.49 -13.63
N ARG A 214 -9.09 -20.56 -13.91
CA ARG A 214 -8.33 -20.66 -15.15
C ARG A 214 -9.30 -20.66 -16.32
N ARG A 215 -9.08 -19.81 -17.33
CA ARG A 215 -9.87 -19.89 -18.56
C ARG A 215 -9.63 -21.28 -19.17
N ILE A 216 -10.68 -22.09 -19.23
CA ILE A 216 -10.67 -23.29 -20.04
C ILE A 216 -10.81 -22.78 -21.47
N TYR A 217 -9.67 -22.61 -22.16
CA TYR A 217 -9.73 -22.51 -23.60
C TYR A 217 -10.27 -23.86 -24.08
N ASN A 218 -11.54 -23.88 -24.50
CA ASN A 218 -11.95 -24.84 -25.52
C ASN A 218 -11.16 -24.47 -26.76
N VAL A 219 -9.92 -24.95 -26.84
CA VAL A 219 -9.14 -24.94 -28.08
C VAL A 219 -9.87 -25.95 -28.97
N PRO A 220 -10.56 -25.54 -30.05
CA PRO A 220 -10.79 -26.49 -31.12
C PRO A 220 -9.37 -26.87 -31.56
N GLN A 221 -9.01 -28.15 -31.48
CA GLN A 221 -7.73 -28.63 -31.97
C GLN A 221 -7.46 -28.06 -33.37
N LEU A 222 -6.61 -27.05 -33.45
CA LEU A 222 -5.97 -26.63 -34.68
C LEU A 222 -4.48 -26.87 -34.44
N PHE A 223 -4.03 -27.98 -35.00
CA PHE A 223 -2.63 -28.27 -35.19
C PHE A 223 -1.93 -27.09 -35.90
N GLY A 224 -0.75 -26.73 -35.39
CA GLY A 224 0.28 -25.96 -36.08
C GLY A 224 -0.01 -24.48 -36.28
N THR A 225 0.80 -23.59 -35.69
CA THR A 225 1.95 -22.95 -36.37
C THR A 225 2.54 -21.89 -35.42
N VAL A 226 3.88 -21.83 -35.34
CA VAL A 226 4.61 -20.71 -34.76
C VAL A 226 4.50 -19.52 -35.71
N LEU A 227 4.05 -18.35 -35.25
CA LEU A 227 4.21 -17.10 -36.01
C LEU A 227 5.11 -16.11 -35.25
N PRO A 228 6.08 -15.48 -35.96
CA PRO A 228 7.17 -14.74 -35.35
C PRO A 228 6.78 -13.31 -34.94
N ARG A 229 7.61 -12.76 -34.04
CA ARG A 229 7.79 -11.33 -33.76
C ARG A 229 7.96 -10.52 -35.05
N ASN A 230 7.27 -9.38 -35.14
CA ASN A 230 7.65 -8.06 -35.72
C ASN A 230 6.36 -7.29 -36.11
N ALA A 231 6.21 -5.97 -35.99
CA ALA A 231 7.16 -4.88 -35.83
C ALA A 231 6.48 -3.69 -35.11
N MET A 232 7.22 -3.01 -34.24
CA MET A 232 6.92 -1.61 -33.86
C MET A 232 7.23 -0.70 -35.06
N PRO A 233 6.42 0.33 -35.37
CA PRO A 233 6.85 1.41 -36.24
C PRO A 233 7.85 2.30 -35.48
N GLY A 234 9.00 2.54 -36.11
CA GLY A 234 10.12 3.27 -35.53
C GLY A 234 9.85 4.76 -35.31
N TYR A 235 10.67 5.33 -34.43
CA TYR A 235 10.98 6.76 -34.42
C TYR A 235 12.43 6.96 -34.87
N PRO A 236 12.72 7.96 -35.72
CA PRO A 236 14.06 8.27 -36.18
C PRO A 236 14.84 9.10 -35.14
N GLU A 237 16.17 9.00 -35.26
CA GLU A 237 17.21 9.72 -34.50
C GLU A 237 17.13 11.25 -34.59
#